data_AF-A0A0S6VQU2-F1
#
_entry.id   AF-A0A0S6VQU2-F1
#
_cell.length_a   1.000
_cell.length_b   1.000
_cell.length_c   1.000
_cell.angle_alpha   90.00
_cell.angle_beta   90.00
_cell.angle_gamma   90.00
#
_symmetry.space_group_name_H-M   'P 1'
#
loop_
_entity.id
_entity.type
_entity.pdbx_description
1 polymer ?
#
loop_
_entity_poly.entity_id
_entity_poly.type
_entity_poly.pdbx_seq_one_letter_code
_entity_poly.pdbx_strand_id
1 'polypeptide(L)'
;MRKIFLQLASNIPAALVGGMMFIVSLFFLQLSFGLSLLVALSSYVIGGAWLFPSQTAPLPQANAPAKITRPEVSEAEYQVVTLKTLLLQIHDLEIYQTADHICNAAQQIFDAIKTSEAAAKTAQQFSVYALAPTLKIFKKYLAMISEPTHFDSGRLARLRLIFDSVRLAFDKQRDNMLREKQFSLDLEIAALAETLESDLHDDLSARG
;
A
#
# COMPACT_ATOMS: atom_id res chain seq x y z
N MET A 1 -23.83 -14.62 -13.45
CA MET A 1 -23.36 -14.58 -14.85
C MET A 1 -22.81 -13.21 -15.28
N ARG A 2 -23.43 -12.07 -14.95
CA ARG A 2 -22.97 -10.71 -15.37
C ARG A 2 -21.55 -10.32 -14.89
N LYS A 3 -21.12 -10.80 -13.71
CA LYS A 3 -19.77 -10.53 -13.16
C LYS A 3 -18.63 -11.24 -13.92
N ILE A 4 -18.90 -12.41 -14.50
CA ILE A 4 -17.90 -13.17 -15.29
C ILE A 4 -17.64 -12.47 -16.63
N PHE A 5 -18.69 -11.92 -17.25
CA PHE A 5 -18.56 -11.15 -18.49
C PHE A 5 -17.78 -9.84 -18.33
N LEU A 6 -17.90 -9.16 -17.18
CA LEU A 6 -17.12 -7.93 -16.92
C LEU A 6 -15.64 -8.21 -16.65
N GLN A 7 -15.30 -9.35 -16.02
CA GLN A 7 -13.89 -9.76 -15.87
C GLN A 7 -13.27 -10.24 -17.18
N LEU A 8 -14.06 -10.84 -18.07
CA LEU A 8 -13.59 -11.15 -19.43
C LEU A 8 -13.21 -9.88 -20.19
N ALA A 9 -14.02 -8.82 -20.08
CA ALA A 9 -13.83 -7.56 -20.80
C ALA A 9 -12.53 -6.81 -20.41
N SER A 10 -12.17 -6.82 -19.13
CA SER A 10 -10.95 -6.18 -18.62
C SER A 10 -9.66 -6.91 -19.04
N ASN A 11 -9.76 -8.20 -19.36
CA ASN A 11 -8.62 -9.04 -19.77
C ASN A 11 -8.47 -9.16 -21.29
N ILE A 12 -9.38 -8.56 -22.08
CA ILE A 12 -9.31 -8.52 -23.54
C ILE A 12 -7.98 -7.93 -24.04
N PRO A 13 -7.43 -6.82 -23.48
CA PRO A 13 -6.17 -6.26 -23.97
C PRO A 13 -4.98 -7.18 -23.71
N ALA A 14 -4.92 -7.80 -22.53
CA ALA A 14 -3.85 -8.74 -22.16
C ALA A 14 -3.93 -10.04 -22.99
N ALA A 15 -5.14 -10.54 -23.24
CA ALA A 15 -5.37 -11.67 -24.13
C ALA A 15 -4.99 -11.34 -25.59
N LEU A 16 -5.21 -10.10 -26.04
CA LEU A 16 -4.83 -9.64 -27.37
C LEU A 16 -3.31 -9.61 -27.52
N VAL A 17 -2.59 -9.08 -26.52
CA VAL A 17 -1.12 -9.00 -26.53
C VAL A 17 -0.49 -10.39 -26.45
N GLY A 18 -1.00 -11.26 -25.56
CA GLY A 18 -0.53 -12.65 -25.45
C GLY A 18 -0.81 -13.47 -26.71
N GLY A 19 -1.99 -13.31 -27.31
CA GLY A 19 -2.35 -13.94 -28.57
C GLY A 19 -1.49 -13.46 -29.75
N MET A 20 -1.20 -12.16 -29.81
CA MET A 20 -0.35 -11.58 -30.85
C MET A 20 1.10 -12.07 -30.75
N MET A 21 1.66 -12.14 -29.53
CA MET A 21 2.98 -12.74 -29.27
C MET A 21 3.02 -14.23 -29.62
N PHE A 22 1.96 -14.98 -29.34
CA PHE A 22 1.86 -16.40 -29.69
C PHE A 22 1.87 -16.62 -31.21
N ILE A 23 1.11 -15.81 -31.97
CA ILE A 23 1.06 -15.90 -33.45
C ILE A 23 2.42 -15.55 -34.07
N VAL A 24 3.09 -14.51 -33.58
CA VAL A 24 4.43 -14.11 -34.06
C VAL A 24 5.46 -15.22 -33.78
N SER A 25 5.44 -15.82 -32.59
CA SER A 25 6.37 -16.90 -32.23
C SER A 25 6.15 -18.17 -33.07
N LEU A 26 4.90 -18.50 -33.39
CA LEU A 26 4.54 -19.71 -34.14
C LEU A 26 4.90 -19.59 -35.63
N PHE A 27 4.69 -18.43 -36.24
CA PHE A 27 4.92 -18.22 -37.67
C PHE A 27 6.37 -17.80 -38.01
N PHE A 28 7.04 -17.02 -37.15
CA PHE A 28 8.34 -16.43 -37.46
C PHE A 28 9.54 -17.24 -36.92
N LEU A 29 9.33 -18.05 -35.88
CA LEU A 29 10.42 -18.75 -35.16
C LEU A 29 10.44 -20.28 -35.36
N GLN A 30 9.42 -20.86 -36.01
CA GLN A 30 9.25 -22.32 -36.21
C GLN A 30 9.49 -23.16 -34.93
N LEU A 31 9.18 -22.60 -33.77
CA LEU A 31 9.38 -23.27 -32.48
C LEU A 31 8.31 -24.35 -32.27
N SER A 32 8.72 -25.51 -31.73
CA SER A 32 7.80 -26.60 -31.41
C SER A 32 6.70 -26.12 -30.44
N PHE A 33 5.46 -26.55 -30.68
CA PHE A 33 4.24 -26.05 -30.02
C PHE A 33 4.33 -25.93 -28.49
N GLY A 34 5.05 -26.84 -27.83
CA GLY A 34 5.25 -26.82 -26.37
C GLY A 34 6.10 -25.64 -25.85
N LEU A 35 7.11 -25.21 -26.60
CA LEU A 35 7.99 -24.10 -26.20
C LEU A 35 7.29 -22.75 -26.34
N SER A 36 6.46 -22.58 -27.38
CA SER A 36 5.67 -21.35 -27.56
C SER A 36 4.61 -21.15 -26.48
N LEU A 37 4.05 -22.24 -25.94
CA LEU A 37 3.09 -22.17 -24.83
C LEU A 37 3.77 -21.69 -23.54
N LEU A 38 4.99 -22.18 -23.26
CA LEU A 38 5.78 -21.75 -22.11
C LEU A 38 6.18 -20.27 -22.21
N VAL A 39 6.63 -19.82 -23.38
CA VAL A 39 6.99 -18.41 -23.59
C VAL A 39 5.77 -17.49 -23.44
N ALA A 40 4.59 -17.91 -23.88
CA ALA A 40 3.35 -17.16 -23.69
C ALA A 40 2.91 -17.10 -22.21
N LEU A 41 3.05 -18.20 -21.47
CA LEU A 41 2.79 -18.23 -20.02
C LEU A 41 3.76 -17.35 -19.25
N SER A 42 5.06 -17.42 -19.57
CA SER A 42 6.08 -16.59 -18.93
C SER A 42 5.92 -15.10 -19.25
N SER A 43 5.61 -14.74 -20.50
CA SER A 43 5.36 -13.34 -20.87
C SER A 43 4.06 -12.80 -20.28
N TYR A 44 3.03 -13.63 -20.08
CA TYR A 44 1.81 -13.25 -19.37
C TYR A 44 2.08 -12.95 -17.88
N VAL A 45 2.88 -13.79 -17.20
CA VAL A 45 3.24 -13.58 -15.79
C VAL A 45 4.15 -12.36 -15.61
N ILE A 46 5.17 -12.20 -16.46
CA ILE A 46 6.13 -11.11 -16.38
C ILE A 46 5.51 -9.78 -16.85
N GLY A 47 4.76 -9.80 -17.96
CA GLY A 47 4.07 -8.63 -18.49
C GLY A 47 2.91 -8.15 -17.60
N GLY A 48 2.19 -9.08 -16.97
CA GLY A 48 1.11 -8.77 -16.03
C GLY A 48 1.62 -8.22 -14.68
N ALA A 49 2.80 -8.65 -14.23
CA ALA A 49 3.38 -8.18 -12.97
C ALA A 49 4.16 -6.86 -13.10
N TRP A 50 4.69 -6.54 -14.28
CA TRP A 50 5.62 -5.42 -14.44
C TRP A 50 5.15 -4.29 -15.37
N LEU A 51 4.30 -4.54 -16.37
CA LEU A 51 3.92 -3.52 -17.36
C LEU A 51 2.50 -2.96 -17.18
N PHE A 52 1.61 -3.65 -16.46
CA PHE A 52 0.26 -3.20 -16.19
C PHE A 52 -0.16 -3.54 -14.74
N PRO A 53 0.20 -2.73 -13.73
CA PRO A 53 -0.58 -2.74 -12.50
C PRO A 53 -2.01 -2.40 -12.92
N SER A 54 -2.91 -3.38 -12.83
CA SER A 54 -4.29 -3.24 -13.25
C SER A 54 -4.83 -1.95 -12.65
N GLN A 55 -5.15 -0.98 -13.51
CA GLN A 55 -5.94 0.17 -13.13
C GLN A 55 -7.26 -0.40 -12.61
N THR A 56 -7.35 -0.57 -11.30
CA THR A 56 -8.60 -0.86 -10.64
C THR A 56 -9.47 0.36 -10.92
N ALA A 57 -10.46 0.15 -11.79
CA ALA A 57 -11.61 1.03 -11.93
C ALA A 57 -11.99 1.55 -10.54
N PRO A 58 -12.37 2.84 -10.41
CA PRO A 58 -12.72 3.43 -9.12
C PRO A 58 -13.71 2.50 -8.44
N LEU A 59 -13.26 1.87 -7.34
CA LEU A 59 -14.08 0.92 -6.62
C LEU A 59 -15.35 1.66 -6.22
N PRO A 60 -16.55 1.18 -6.59
CA PRO A 60 -17.77 1.63 -5.95
C PRO A 60 -17.56 1.41 -4.46
N GLN A 61 -17.80 2.44 -3.65
CA GLN A 61 -17.73 2.39 -2.18
C GLN A 61 -18.04 0.98 -1.71
N ALA A 62 -16.99 0.29 -1.24
CA ALA A 62 -17.14 -1.04 -0.71
C ALA A 62 -18.14 -0.93 0.43
N ASN A 63 -19.32 -1.53 0.22
CA ASN A 63 -20.25 -1.79 1.30
C ASN A 63 -19.43 -2.33 2.46
N ALA A 64 -19.41 -1.55 3.54
CA ALA A 64 -18.73 -1.89 4.77
C ALA A 64 -19.03 -3.36 5.12
N PRO A 65 -18.02 -4.19 5.44
CA PRO A 65 -18.30 -5.51 5.96
C PRO A 65 -19.14 -5.33 7.22
N ALA A 66 -20.38 -5.82 7.14
CA ALA A 66 -21.34 -5.68 8.21
C ALA A 66 -20.81 -6.36 9.48
N LYS A 67 -20.75 -5.55 10.54
CA LYS A 67 -20.74 -5.89 11.96
C LYS A 67 -19.39 -6.25 12.59
N ILE A 68 -18.58 -5.22 12.79
CA ILE A 68 -17.87 -5.06 14.07
C ILE A 68 -18.71 -4.10 14.92
N THR A 69 -19.29 -4.59 16.02
CA THR A 69 -20.23 -3.86 16.89
C THR A 69 -19.59 -2.69 17.65
N ARG A 70 -18.29 -2.40 17.42
CA ARG A 70 -17.51 -1.40 18.16
C ARG A 70 -16.91 -0.39 17.18
N PRO A 71 -17.28 0.90 17.26
CA PRO A 71 -16.89 1.91 16.29
C PRO A 71 -15.37 2.10 16.20
N GLU A 72 -14.65 1.92 17.30
CA GLU A 72 -13.19 2.11 17.38
C GLU A 72 -12.43 1.08 16.55
N VAL A 73 -12.92 -0.17 16.53
CA VAL A 73 -12.31 -1.25 15.73
C VAL A 73 -12.62 -1.04 14.25
N SER A 74 -13.82 -0.55 13.93
CA SER A 74 -14.20 -0.21 12.55
C SER A 74 -13.38 0.97 12.00
N GLU A 75 -13.05 1.95 12.84
CA GLU A 75 -12.22 3.08 12.43
C GLU A 75 -10.78 2.64 12.11
N ALA A 76 -10.17 1.84 12.99
CA ALA A 76 -8.85 1.27 12.74
C ALA A 76 -8.82 0.40 11.46
N GLU A 77 -9.87 -0.40 11.22
CA GLU A 77 -10.02 -1.17 9.98
C GLU A 77 -10.03 -0.28 8.74
N TYR A 78 -10.85 0.78 8.78
CA TYR A 78 -10.96 1.74 7.69
C TYR A 78 -9.61 2.40 7.38
N GLN A 79 -8.85 2.78 8.41
CA GLN A 79 -7.54 3.39 8.25
C GLN A 79 -6.52 2.43 7.65
N VAL A 80 -6.49 1.15 8.06
CA VAL A 80 -5.64 0.11 7.46
C VAL A 80 -5.96 -0.08 5.97
N VAL A 81 -7.24 -0.14 5.62
CA VAL A 81 -7.68 -0.23 4.22
C VAL A 81 -7.28 1.02 3.43
N THR A 82 -7.38 2.19 4.06
CA THR A 82 -6.98 3.46 3.45
C THR A 82 -5.47 3.48 3.18
N LEU A 83 -4.62 3.00 4.08
CA LEU A 83 -3.17 2.88 3.85
C LEU A 83 -2.86 2.04 2.61
N LYS A 84 -3.49 0.86 2.49
CA LYS A 84 -3.35 0.00 1.30
C LYS A 84 -3.82 0.70 0.02
N THR A 85 -4.86 1.52 0.11
CA THR A 85 -5.34 2.30 -1.04
C THR A 85 -4.36 3.40 -1.46
N LEU A 86 -3.70 4.05 -0.49
CA LEU A 86 -2.66 5.05 -0.76
C LEU A 86 -1.37 4.41 -1.29
N LEU A 87 -1.01 3.20 -0.83
CA LEU A 87 0.13 2.43 -1.32
C LEU A 87 0.08 2.24 -2.84
N LEU A 88 -1.10 1.99 -3.41
CA LEU A 88 -1.29 1.80 -4.85
C LEU A 88 -0.97 3.05 -5.69
N GLN A 89 -0.88 4.23 -5.07
CA GLN A 89 -0.56 5.49 -5.75
C GLN A 89 0.95 5.78 -5.74
N ILE A 90 1.74 4.99 -5.02
CA ILE A 90 3.19 5.13 -4.90
C ILE A 90 3.85 4.40 -6.08
N HIS A 91 4.58 5.14 -6.91
CA HIS A 91 5.26 4.61 -8.09
C HIS A 91 6.78 4.42 -7.90
N ASP A 92 7.36 5.05 -6.87
CA ASP A 92 8.75 4.85 -6.49
C ASP A 92 8.91 3.48 -5.83
N LEU A 93 9.75 2.61 -6.39
CA LEU A 93 9.89 1.23 -5.96
C LEU A 93 10.44 1.09 -4.53
N GLU A 94 11.40 1.94 -4.14
CA GLU A 94 12.00 1.89 -2.80
C GLU A 94 10.99 2.30 -1.73
N ILE A 95 10.27 3.40 -1.99
CA ILE A 95 9.20 3.85 -1.10
C ILE A 95 8.06 2.84 -1.09
N TYR A 96 7.68 2.27 -2.25
CA TYR A 96 6.62 1.28 -2.35
C TYR A 96 6.92 0.06 -1.48
N GLN A 97 8.12 -0.51 -1.57
CA GLN A 97 8.51 -1.67 -0.76
C GLN A 97 8.46 -1.36 0.75
N THR A 98 8.95 -0.20 1.14
CA THR A 98 8.92 0.25 2.54
C THR A 98 7.48 0.46 3.02
N ALA A 99 6.66 1.12 2.20
CA ALA A 99 5.25 1.39 2.47
C ALA A 99 4.39 0.12 2.51
N ASP A 100 4.66 -0.85 1.63
CA ASP A 100 4.02 -2.17 1.63
C ASP A 100 4.34 -2.94 2.91
N HIS A 101 5.60 -2.89 3.37
CA HIS A 101 6.00 -3.45 4.65
C HIS A 101 5.22 -2.86 5.83
N ILE A 102 5.07 -1.53 5.87
CA ILE A 102 4.26 -0.83 6.87
C ILE A 102 2.80 -1.29 6.79
N CYS A 103 2.21 -1.36 5.59
CA CYS A 103 0.82 -1.79 5.40
C CYS A 103 0.59 -3.24 5.87
N ASN A 104 1.56 -4.13 5.61
CA ASN A 104 1.50 -5.53 6.03
C ASN A 104 1.64 -5.67 7.55
N ALA A 105 2.60 -4.95 8.16
CA ALA A 105 2.73 -4.91 9.61
C ALA A 105 1.48 -4.33 10.29
N ALA A 106 0.90 -3.26 9.72
CA ALA A 106 -0.33 -2.65 10.21
C ALA A 106 -1.53 -3.61 10.17
N GLN A 107 -1.67 -4.37 9.08
CA GLN A 107 -2.69 -5.41 8.95
C GLN A 107 -2.52 -6.50 10.01
N GLN A 108 -1.29 -7.01 10.19
CA GLN A 108 -1.01 -8.08 11.15
C GLN A 108 -1.27 -7.63 12.60
N ILE A 109 -0.86 -6.42 12.96
CA ILE A 109 -1.17 -5.82 14.26
C ILE A 109 -2.68 -5.70 14.45
N PHE A 110 -3.39 -5.20 13.44
CA PHE A 110 -4.84 -5.03 13.51
C PHE A 110 -5.59 -6.37 13.66
N ASP A 111 -5.16 -7.40 12.93
CA ASP A 111 -5.75 -8.74 13.03
C ASP A 111 -5.48 -9.36 14.42
N ALA A 112 -4.30 -9.12 15.01
CA ALA A 112 -4.03 -9.50 16.39
C ALA A 112 -4.94 -8.76 17.38
N ILE A 113 -5.14 -7.45 17.21
CA ILE A 113 -6.02 -6.62 18.04
C ILE A 113 -7.46 -7.13 18.00
N LYS A 114 -7.98 -7.49 16.82
CA LYS A 114 -9.35 -8.01 16.64
C LYS A 114 -9.65 -9.23 17.50
N THR A 115 -8.64 -10.04 17.79
CA THR A 115 -8.78 -11.28 18.58
C THR A 115 -8.57 -11.07 20.10
N SER A 116 -8.20 -9.87 20.53
CA SER A 116 -7.92 -9.54 21.93
C SER A 116 -9.19 -9.21 22.72
N GLU A 117 -9.22 -9.56 24.01
CA GLU A 117 -10.31 -9.18 24.93
C GLU A 117 -10.44 -7.64 25.05
N ALA A 118 -9.32 -6.92 24.92
CA ALA A 118 -9.25 -5.46 24.96
C ALA A 118 -9.34 -4.76 23.59
N ALA A 119 -9.84 -5.46 22.55
CA ALA A 119 -9.81 -5.03 21.14
C ALA A 119 -10.21 -3.56 20.91
N ALA A 120 -11.25 -3.05 21.58
CA ALA A 120 -11.73 -1.68 21.33
C ALA A 120 -10.74 -0.61 21.78
N LYS A 121 -10.24 -0.72 23.02
CA LYS A 121 -9.27 0.22 23.58
C LYS A 121 -7.97 0.17 22.78
N THR A 122 -7.51 -1.04 22.48
CA THR A 122 -6.26 -1.22 21.73
C THR A 122 -6.40 -0.74 20.28
N ALA A 123 -7.54 -0.98 19.62
CA ALA A 123 -7.80 -0.47 18.28
C ALA A 123 -7.87 1.06 18.25
N GLN A 124 -8.50 1.69 19.25
CA GLN A 124 -8.52 3.15 19.37
C GLN A 124 -7.11 3.73 19.51
N GLN A 125 -6.29 3.14 20.38
CA GLN A 125 -4.90 3.55 20.55
C GLN A 125 -4.08 3.35 19.27
N PHE A 126 -4.26 2.22 18.59
CA PHE A 126 -3.59 1.95 17.32
C PHE A 126 -4.01 2.93 16.21
N SER A 127 -5.30 3.26 16.13
CA SER A 127 -5.86 4.27 15.24
C SER A 127 -5.20 5.64 15.46
N VAL A 128 -5.23 6.13 16.70
CA VAL A 128 -4.80 7.49 17.03
C VAL A 128 -3.28 7.64 16.94
N TYR A 129 -2.51 6.68 17.46
CA TYR A 129 -1.06 6.86 17.65
C TYR A 129 -0.20 6.23 16.54
N ALA A 130 -0.70 5.25 15.80
CA ALA A 130 0.05 4.62 14.70
C ALA A 130 -0.53 4.97 13.33
N LEU A 131 -1.81 4.64 13.11
CA LEU A 131 -2.41 4.67 11.78
C LEU A 131 -2.67 6.10 11.30
N ALA A 132 -3.24 6.97 12.13
CA ALA A 132 -3.52 8.35 11.76
C ALA A 132 -2.25 9.16 11.41
N PRO A 133 -1.17 9.12 12.21
CA PRO A 133 0.11 9.73 11.84
C PRO A 133 0.71 9.14 10.56
N THR A 134 0.65 7.81 10.39
CA THR A 134 1.17 7.14 9.18
C THR A 134 0.38 7.56 7.93
N LEU A 135 -0.94 7.67 8.03
CA LEU A 135 -1.79 8.18 6.95
C LEU A 135 -1.42 9.62 6.56
N LYS A 136 -1.09 10.48 7.53
CA LYS A 136 -0.60 11.84 7.24
C LYS A 136 0.70 11.78 6.43
N ILE A 137 1.67 10.93 6.82
CA ILE A 137 2.95 10.76 6.12
C ILE A 137 2.73 10.31 4.67
N PHE A 138 1.89 9.28 4.46
CA PHE A 138 1.55 8.79 3.11
C PHE A 138 0.91 9.87 2.25
N LYS A 139 -0.10 10.58 2.78
CA LYS A 139 -0.76 11.68 2.06
C LYS A 139 0.21 12.81 1.72
N LYS A 140 1.12 13.14 2.63
CA LYS A 140 2.13 14.19 2.42
C LYS A 140 3.11 13.81 1.31
N TYR A 141 3.55 12.54 1.29
CA TYR A 141 4.36 12.00 0.20
C TYR A 141 3.65 12.13 -1.15
N LEU A 142 2.41 11.66 -1.23
CA LEU A 142 1.62 11.71 -2.46
C LEU A 142 1.36 13.15 -2.92
N ALA A 143 1.08 14.07 -2.00
CA ALA A 143 0.92 15.49 -2.31
C ALA A 143 2.23 16.07 -2.87
N MET A 144 3.37 15.76 -2.26
CA MET A 144 4.67 16.28 -2.69
C MET A 144 5.07 15.81 -4.09
N ILE A 145 4.82 14.54 -4.44
CA ILE A 145 5.14 14.03 -5.79
C ILE A 145 4.13 14.51 -6.85
N SER A 146 2.93 14.92 -6.44
CA SER A 146 1.89 15.42 -7.34
C SER A 146 2.08 16.89 -7.73
N GLU A 147 2.93 17.63 -7.02
CA GLU A 147 3.23 19.05 -7.28
C GLU A 147 4.62 19.21 -7.94
N PRO A 148 4.71 19.34 -9.28
CA PRO A 148 5.99 19.37 -10.00
C PRO A 148 6.88 20.56 -9.62
N THR A 149 6.27 21.65 -9.16
CA THR A 149 6.93 22.90 -8.77
C THR A 149 7.72 22.80 -7.46
N HIS A 150 7.51 21.74 -6.66
CA HIS A 150 8.09 21.57 -5.32
C HIS A 150 8.90 20.29 -5.15
N PHE A 151 9.37 19.69 -6.26
CA PHE A 151 10.23 18.51 -6.24
C PHE A 151 11.63 18.88 -5.73
N ASP A 152 11.81 18.83 -4.41
CA ASP A 152 13.10 18.96 -3.74
C ASP A 152 13.62 17.57 -3.33
N SER A 153 14.76 17.18 -3.90
CA SER A 153 15.42 15.90 -3.61
C SER A 153 15.81 15.77 -2.14
N GLY A 154 16.14 16.87 -1.45
CA GLY A 154 16.48 16.87 -0.03
C GLY A 154 15.27 16.57 0.87
N ARG A 155 14.09 17.10 0.53
CA ARG A 155 12.83 16.77 1.20
C ARG A 155 12.37 15.34 0.94
N LEU A 156 12.55 14.81 -0.28
CA LEU A 156 12.27 13.40 -0.60
C LEU A 156 13.16 12.44 0.16
N ALA A 157 14.46 12.72 0.27
CA ALA A 157 15.39 11.92 1.05
C ALA A 157 15.02 11.87 2.54
N ARG A 158 14.60 13.01 3.11
CA ARG A 158 14.09 13.06 4.49
C ARG A 158 12.82 12.24 4.65
N LEU A 159 11.89 12.34 3.71
CA LEU A 159 10.65 11.58 3.75
C LEU A 159 10.90 10.07 3.63
N ARG A 160 11.88 9.64 2.82
CA ARG A 160 12.36 8.24 2.77
C ARG A 160 12.84 7.75 4.13
N LEU A 161 13.66 8.54 4.83
CA LEU A 161 14.13 8.20 6.18
C LEU A 161 12.96 8.05 7.17
N ILE A 162 11.95 8.91 7.06
CA ILE A 162 10.76 8.83 7.91
C ILE A 162 9.95 7.57 7.62
N PHE A 163 9.76 7.20 6.36
CA PHE A 163 9.15 5.92 6.01
C PHE A 163 9.92 4.74 6.62
N ASP A 164 11.25 4.77 6.60
CA ASP A 164 12.06 3.71 7.21
C ASP A 164 11.92 3.67 8.74
N SER A 165 11.91 4.83 9.40
CA SER A 165 11.65 4.92 10.84
C SER A 165 10.26 4.39 11.23
N VAL A 166 9.23 4.72 10.43
CA VAL A 166 7.87 4.20 10.63
C VAL A 166 7.86 2.68 10.47
N ARG A 167 8.53 2.14 9.45
CA ARG A 167 8.68 0.70 9.26
C ARG A 167 9.28 0.02 10.49
N LEU A 168 10.40 0.54 10.99
CA LEU A 168 11.08 0.00 12.16
C LEU A 168 10.18 0.01 13.41
N ALA A 169 9.44 1.10 13.62
CA ALA A 169 8.50 1.20 14.75
C ALA A 169 7.34 0.19 14.64
N PHE A 170 6.79 -0.01 13.43
CA PHE A 170 5.76 -1.03 13.20
C PHE A 170 6.29 -2.47 13.38
N ASP A 171 7.50 -2.77 12.91
CA ASP A 171 8.14 -4.08 13.11
C ASP A 171 8.38 -4.35 14.60
N LYS A 172 8.93 -3.37 15.33
CA LYS A 172 9.12 -3.46 16.78
C LYS A 172 7.78 -3.70 17.50
N GLN A 173 6.73 -2.99 17.10
CA GLN A 173 5.41 -3.15 17.70
C GLN A 173 4.81 -4.53 17.42
N ARG A 174 4.91 -5.01 16.18
CA ARG A 174 4.46 -6.36 15.82
C ARG A 174 5.17 -7.40 16.68
N ASP A 175 6.49 -7.29 16.78
CA ASP A 175 7.31 -8.25 17.50
C ASP A 175 7.02 -8.22 19.02
N ASN A 176 6.75 -7.04 19.59
CA ASN A 176 6.31 -6.90 20.98
C ASN A 176 4.93 -7.51 21.21
N MET A 177 3.97 -7.31 20.31
CA MET A 177 2.66 -7.97 20.42
C MET A 177 2.77 -9.50 20.35
N LEU A 178 3.68 -10.04 19.53
CA LEU A 178 3.93 -11.48 19.45
C LEU A 178 4.54 -12.05 20.74
N ARG A 179 5.44 -11.32 21.39
CA ARG A 179 6.14 -11.77 22.62
C ARG A 179 5.35 -11.56 23.90
N GLU A 180 4.80 -10.36 24.08
CA GLU A 180 4.26 -9.89 25.37
C GLU A 180 2.73 -9.88 25.39
N LYS A 181 2.06 -10.10 24.24
CA LYS A 181 0.60 -9.96 24.04
C LYS A 181 0.04 -8.60 24.46
N GLN A 182 0.91 -7.62 24.67
CA GLN A 182 0.54 -6.27 25.06
C GLN A 182 0.82 -5.33 23.89
N PHE A 183 -0.12 -4.42 23.66
CA PHE A 183 0.08 -3.32 22.74
C PHE A 183 0.78 -2.18 23.49
N SER A 184 2.04 -1.91 23.14
CA SER A 184 2.81 -0.78 23.66
C SER A 184 3.39 0.01 22.51
N LEU A 185 2.55 0.83 21.86
CA LEU A 185 3.07 1.65 20.77
C LEU A 185 3.94 2.74 21.38
N ASP A 186 5.25 2.66 21.13
CA ASP A 186 6.16 3.75 21.44
C ASP A 186 5.66 5.02 20.73
N LEU A 187 5.62 6.14 21.46
CA LEU A 187 5.15 7.45 20.99
C LEU A 187 5.90 7.99 19.75
N GLU A 188 6.92 7.27 19.28
CA GLU A 188 7.87 7.65 18.27
C GLU A 188 7.22 7.97 16.91
N ILE A 189 6.24 7.18 16.44
CA ILE A 189 5.61 7.41 15.11
C ILE A 189 4.84 8.74 15.10
N ALA A 190 4.12 9.05 16.17
CA ALA A 190 3.37 10.29 16.30
C ALA A 190 4.32 11.51 16.35
N ALA A 191 5.39 11.41 17.14
CA ALA A 191 6.40 12.45 17.22
C ALA A 191 7.11 12.67 15.87
N LEU A 192 7.47 11.59 15.16
CA LEU A 192 8.06 11.64 13.82
C LEU A 192 7.16 12.37 12.81
N ALA A 193 5.84 12.14 12.87
CA ALA A 193 4.89 12.84 12.03
C ALA A 193 4.78 14.33 12.37
N GLU A 194 4.87 14.70 13.65
CA GLU A 194 4.85 16.09 14.12
C GLU A 194 6.12 16.85 13.72
N THR A 195 7.29 16.23 13.84
CA THR A 195 8.57 16.82 13.35
C THR A 195 8.51 17.07 11.84
N LEU A 196 7.95 16.14 11.06
CA LEU A 196 7.75 16.35 9.63
C LEU A 196 6.84 17.56 9.34
N GLU A 197 5.80 17.77 10.16
CA GLU A 197 4.86 18.88 10.00
C GLU A 197 5.53 20.23 10.28
N SER A 198 6.35 20.30 11.34
CA SER A 198 7.14 21.49 11.71
C SER A 198 8.22 21.81 10.67
N ASP A 199 9.06 20.85 10.30
CA ASP A 199 10.19 21.06 9.39
C ASP A 199 9.75 21.51 8.00
N LEU A 200 8.60 21.02 7.52
CA LEU A 200 8.06 21.44 6.23
C LEU A 200 7.32 22.79 6.30
N HIS A 201 6.85 23.20 7.48
CA HIS A 201 6.28 24.53 7.69
C HIS A 201 7.38 25.60 7.71
N ASP A 202 8.50 25.32 8.36
CA ASP A 202 9.65 26.22 8.43
C ASP A 202 10.32 26.44 7.07
N ASP A 203 10.37 25.41 6.20
CA ASP A 203 10.91 25.54 4.84
C ASP A 203 10.04 26.42 3.92
N LEU A 204 8.74 26.54 4.22
CA LEU A 204 7.82 27.47 3.55
C LEU A 204 7.90 28.88 4.14
N SER A 205 8.17 29.03 5.45
CA SER A 205 8.31 30.34 6.11
C SER A 205 9.68 30.99 5.91
N ALA A 206 10.74 30.22 5.70
CA ALA A 206 12.10 30.73 5.49
C ALA A 206 12.35 31.28 4.07
N ARG A 207 11.35 31.17 3.17
CA ARG A 207 11.44 31.56 1.75
C ARG A 207 10.38 32.59 1.32
N GLY A 208 9.63 33.15 2.26
CA GLY A 208 8.76 34.33 2.07
C GLY A 208 9.46 35.58 2.57
#